data_AF-A0A973SYM7-F1
#
_entry.id   AF-A0A973SYM7-F1
#
_cell.length_a   1.000
_cell.length_b   1.000
_cell.length_c   1.000
_cell.angle_alpha   90.00
_cell.angle_beta   90.00
_cell.angle_gamma   90.00
#
_symmetry.space_group_name_H-M   'P 1'
#
loop_
_entity.id
_entity.type
_entity.pdbx_description
1 polymer ?
#
loop_
_entity_poly.entity_id
_entity_poly.type
_entity_poly.pdbx_seq_one_letter_code
_entity_poly.pdbx_strand_id
1 'polypeptide(L)' 'DSGPEVTDLQERLLRIPDVYANGSTDGTFDTVLTEAVARFQLWYGIRGDETGVYGDDTRRDLESRTRAGG' A
#
# COMPACT_ATOMS: atom_id res chain seq x y z
N ASP A 1 -7.87 11.23 -1.26
CA ASP A 1 -6.96 11.70 -0.20
C ASP A 1 -5.58 11.96 -0.75
N SER A 2 -4.84 12.88 -0.12
CA SER A 2 -3.48 13.23 -0.52
C SER A 2 -2.64 13.65 0.68
N GLY A 3 -1.33 13.42 0.65
CA GLY A 3 -0.43 13.82 1.73
C GLY A 3 0.78 12.91 1.93
N PRO A 4 1.65 13.24 2.89
CA PRO A 4 2.87 12.47 3.16
C PRO A 4 2.61 11.02 3.57
N GLU A 5 1.47 10.74 4.20
CA GLU A 5 1.06 9.38 4.55
C GLU A 5 0.76 8.53 3.30
N VAL A 6 0.25 9.15 2.23
CA VAL A 6 0.01 8.48 0.95
C VAL A 6 1.32 8.23 0.21
N THR A 7 2.25 9.18 0.27
CA THR A 7 3.61 9.00 -0.27
C THR A 7 4.33 7.83 0.43
N ASP A 8 4.29 7.75 1.77
CA ASP A 8 4.90 6.62 2.51
C ASP A 8 4.25 5.28 2.11
N LEU A 9 2.92 5.23 1.96
CA LEU A 9 2.22 4.06 1.43
C LEU A 9 2.74 3.66 0.03
N GLN A 10 2.80 4.61 -0.91
CA GLN A 10 3.27 4.37 -2.27
C GLN A 10 4.71 3.85 -2.28
N GLU A 11 5.61 4.46 -1.50
CA GLU A 11 7.00 4.04 -1.35
C GLU A 11 7.14 2.63 -0.76
N ARG A 12 6.31 2.27 0.21
CA ARG A 12 6.29 0.92 0.78
C ARG A 12 5.78 -0.11 -0.21
N LEU A 13 4.70 0.17 -0.94
CA LEU A 13 4.16 -0.76 -1.94
C LEU A 13 5.13 -0.98 -3.10
N LEU A 14 5.96 0.00 -3.46
CA LEU A 14 7.05 -0.17 -4.44
C LEU A 14 8.11 -1.18 -3.98
N ARG A 15 8.27 -1.39 -2.66
CA ARG A 15 9.17 -2.43 -2.11
C ARG A 15 8.57 -3.83 -2.19
N ILE A 16 7.27 -3.95 -2.51
CA ILE A 16 6.59 -5.23 -2.68
C ILE A 16 6.58 -5.59 -4.17
N PRO A 17 7.28 -6.68 -4.59
CA PRO A 17 7.33 -7.08 -5.99
C PRO A 17 5.93 -7.24 -6.58
N ASP A 18 5.73 -6.76 -7.81
CA ASP A 18 4.53 -6.94 -8.63
C ASP A 18 3.21 -6.36 -8.06
N VAL A 19 3.24 -5.69 -6.90
CA VAL A 19 2.05 -5.11 -6.27
C VAL A 19 1.74 -3.72 -6.82
N TYR A 20 2.74 -2.84 -6.85
CA TYR A 20 2.64 -1.45 -7.32
C TYR A 20 3.77 -1.11 -8.31
N ALA A 21 4.11 -2.07 -9.17
CA ALA A 21 5.19 -1.90 -10.14
C ALA A 21 4.95 -0.69 -11.06
N ASN A 22 5.95 0.18 -11.18
CA ASN A 22 5.89 1.44 -11.93
C ASN A 22 4.84 2.45 -11.41
N GLY A 23 4.37 2.28 -10.18
CA GLY A 23 3.49 3.23 -9.51
C GLY A 23 4.17 4.56 -9.19
N SER A 24 3.36 5.61 -9.07
CA SER A 24 3.80 6.97 -8.72
C SER A 24 3.94 7.13 -7.20
N THR A 25 4.79 8.05 -6.74
CA THR A 25 4.89 8.47 -5.32
C THR A 25 4.47 9.93 -5.11
N ASP A 26 3.55 10.42 -5.96
CA ASP A 26 3.05 11.80 -5.94
C ASP A 26 2.17 12.17 -4.72
N GLY A 27 1.93 11.22 -3.82
CA GLY A 27 1.13 11.42 -2.62
C GLY A 27 -0.37 11.52 -2.89
N THR A 28 -0.88 10.99 -4.01
CA THR A 28 -2.32 10.95 -4.33
C THR A 28 -2.88 9.54 -4.20
N PHE A 29 -3.97 9.40 -3.45
CA PHE A 29 -4.69 8.14 -3.31
C PHE A 29 -5.68 7.99 -4.46
N ASP A 30 -5.19 7.48 -5.59
CA ASP A 30 -5.94 7.32 -6.83
C ASP A 30 -6.42 5.86 -7.04
N THR A 31 -7.05 5.61 -8.19
CA THR A 31 -7.54 4.27 -8.55
C THR A 31 -6.39 3.26 -8.68
N VAL A 32 -5.22 3.67 -9.18
CA VAL A 32 -4.08 2.77 -9.36
C VAL A 32 -3.55 2.34 -8.00
N LEU A 33 -3.46 3.26 -7.03
CA LEU A 33 -3.08 2.96 -5.67
C LEU A 33 -4.11 2.09 -4.96
N THR A 34 -5.41 2.36 -5.18
CA THR A 34 -6.52 1.54 -4.65
C THR A 34 -6.40 0.08 -5.15
N GLU A 35 -6.14 -0.13 -6.44
CA GLU A 35 -5.95 -1.46 -7.01
C GLU A 35 -4.70 -2.16 -6.46
N ALA A 36 -3.63 -1.42 -6.20
CA ALA A 36 -2.41 -1.96 -5.60
C ALA A 36 -2.65 -2.40 -4.15
N VAL A 37 -3.36 -1.59 -3.35
CA VAL A 37 -3.79 -1.97 -1.99
C VAL A 37 -4.66 -3.21 -2.02
N ALA A 38 -5.63 -3.29 -2.94
CA ALA A 38 -6.49 -4.46 -3.09
C ALA A 38 -5.70 -5.73 -3.46
N ARG A 39 -4.73 -5.61 -4.38
CA ARG A 39 -3.83 -6.71 -4.78
C ARG A 39 -2.99 -7.18 -3.59
N PHE A 40 -2.41 -6.24 -2.85
CA PHE A 40 -1.64 -6.53 -1.63
C PHE A 40 -2.49 -7.30 -0.61
N GLN A 41 -3.68 -6.79 -0.28
CA GLN A 41 -4.61 -7.42 0.66
C GLN A 41 -4.96 -8.86 0.22
N LEU A 42 -5.26 -9.05 -1.06
CA LEU A 42 -5.56 -10.36 -1.63
C LEU A 42 -4.39 -11.33 -1.48
N TRP A 43 -3.18 -10.91 -1.83
CA TRP A 43 -1.99 -11.77 -1.82
C TRP A 43 -1.56 -12.20 -0.43
N TYR A 44 -1.70 -11.31 0.55
CA TYR A 44 -1.30 -11.57 1.94
C TYR A 44 -2.46 -12.00 2.83
N GLY A 45 -3.67 -12.14 2.28
CA GLY A 45 -4.84 -12.63 3.00
C GLY A 45 -5.32 -11.70 4.12
N ILE A 46 -5.09 -10.39 3.96
CA ILE A 46 -5.50 -9.37 4.94
C ILE A 46 -7.03 -9.25 4.90
N ARG A 47 -7.64 -9.23 6.08
CA ARG A 47 -9.08 -9.10 6.29
C ARG A 47 -9.32 -8.09 7.40
N GLY A 48 -10.45 -7.39 7.37
CA GLY A 48 -10.83 -6.40 8.39
C GLY A 48 -11.02 -5.01 7.78
N ASP A 49 -10.13 -4.64 6.86
CA ASP A 49 -10.28 -3.44 6.02
C ASP A 49 -11.14 -3.72 4.78
N GLU A 50 -11.77 -2.67 4.25
CA GLU A 50 -12.40 -2.70 2.94
C GLU A 50 -11.35 -2.91 1.83
N THR A 51 -11.73 -3.62 0.76
CA THR A 51 -10.85 -3.90 -0.36
C THR A 51 -10.34 -2.60 -1.00
N GLY A 52 -9.02 -2.44 -1.10
CA GLY A 52 -8.39 -1.25 -1.65
C GLY A 52 -8.24 -0.10 -0.66
N VAL A 53 -8.70 -0.25 0.59
CA VAL A 53 -8.57 0.77 1.64
C VAL A 53 -7.33 0.50 2.49
N TYR A 54 -6.50 1.52 2.67
CA TYR A 54 -5.32 1.46 3.53
C TYR A 54 -5.65 1.70 5.01
N GLY A 55 -6.46 0.80 5.56
CA GLY A 55 -6.83 0.79 6.98
C GLY A 55 -5.77 0.19 7.89
N ASP A 56 -6.11 -0.02 9.16
CA ASP A 56 -5.15 -0.35 10.21
C ASP A 56 -4.53 -1.74 10.04
N ASP A 57 -5.31 -2.73 9.60
CA ASP A 57 -4.83 -4.09 9.38
C ASP A 57 -3.84 -4.13 8.19
N THR A 58 -4.20 -3.45 7.11
CA THR A 58 -3.36 -3.32 5.91
C THR A 58 -2.08 -2.55 6.21
N ARG A 59 -2.18 -1.44 6.95
CA ARG A 59 -1.03 -0.63 7.39
C ARG A 59 -0.07 -1.45 8.22
N ARG A 60 -0.57 -2.16 9.23
CA ARG A 60 0.26 -2.97 10.12
C ARG A 60 1.04 -4.04 9.36
N ASP A 61 0.40 -4.74 8.43
CA ASP A 61 1.05 -5.79 7.65
C ASP A 61 2.09 -5.21 6.66
N LEU A 62 1.73 -4.16 5.92
CA LEU A 62 2.64 -3.50 4.97
C LEU A 62 3.87 -2.91 5.69
N GLU A 63 3.67 -2.20 6.80
CA GLU A 63 4.77 -1.66 7.59
C GLU A 63 5.67 -2.77 8.14
N SER A 64 5.09 -3.87 8.63
CA SER A 64 5.89 -4.99 9.15
C SER A 64 6.84 -5.60 8.11
N ARG A 65 6.45 -5.59 6.83
CA ARG A 65 7.26 -6.12 5.72
C ARG A 65 8.29 -5.12 5.20
N THR A 66 8.06 -3.84 5.41
CA THR A 66 8.88 -2.74 4.86
C THR A 66 9.70 -2.00 5.90
N ARG A 67 9.67 -2.44 7.17
CA ARG A 67 10.46 -1.91 8.29
C ARG A 67 11.98 -1.99 8.11
N ALA A 68 12.48 -2.78 7.16
CA ALA A 68 13.91 -2.85 6.84
C ALA A 68 14.22 -2.08 5.54
N GLY A 69 14.78 -0.89 5.69
CA GLY A 69 15.27 -0.06 4.60
C GLY A 69 15.53 1.35 5.12
N GLY A 70 16.50 1.45 6.04
CA GLY A 70 17.25 2.67 6.31
C GLY A 70 18.57 2.64 5.54
#